data_AF-A0A7C5UXD6-F1
#
_entry.id   AF-A0A7C5UXD6-F1
#
_cell.length_a   1.000
_cell.length_b   1.000
_cell.length_c   1.000
_cell.angle_alpha   90.00
_cell.angle_beta   90.00
_cell.angle_gamma   90.00
#
_symmetry.space_group_name_H-M   'P 1'
#
loop_
_entity.id
_entity.type
_entity.pdbx_description
1 polymer ?
#
loop_
_entity_poly.entity_id
_entity_poly.type
_entity_poly.pdbx_seq_one_letter_code
_entity_poly.pdbx_strand_id
1 'polypeptide(L)'
;MLAVVLKRLEEEEFSTPKLAELRSALAVEGVVPSRAIARLWRLIDYLESRRNQFVAVLNPFVFWDLQLAFAVEGWRKRFGASVRAWLAAAGEIEALCALAGYAYEHPIDVFPEFVNSSQAFFQAEGLAHPLLPEERAVRNDLTLGGTLRLIIISGPNMAGKSTLVRAVGINAVLAQCGAPVRARRLRLSPLAVAASICVLDSLQGGVSHFYAEITRLKMITELTNGPLPVLFLLDELLNGTNSHDRRIGAEGLVRSLVQRGAIGLVTTHDLALAQMVDQLGPQAANFHFEDHLEDGQLRFDYKLTPGVVQTSNALKLMRSIGLEV
;
A
#
# COMPACT_ATOMS: atom_id res chain seq x y z
N MET A 1 21.49 19.62 -10.12
CA MET A 1 20.95 18.26 -9.90
C MET A 1 19.94 17.86 -11.00
N LEU A 2 18.78 18.52 -11.13
CA LEU A 2 17.75 18.16 -12.13
C LEU A 2 18.24 18.12 -13.59
N ALA A 3 19.06 19.09 -14.03
CA ALA A 3 19.59 19.10 -15.41
C ALA A 3 20.40 17.83 -15.75
N VAL A 4 21.09 17.24 -14.77
CA VAL A 4 21.89 16.01 -14.97
C VAL A 4 20.97 14.80 -15.12
N VAL A 5 19.93 14.71 -14.28
CA VAL A 5 18.92 13.65 -14.37
C VAL A 5 18.23 13.72 -15.72
N LEU A 6 17.71 14.89 -16.12
CA LEU A 6 17.07 15.08 -17.43
C LEU A 6 17.99 14.72 -18.59
N LYS A 7 19.27 15.12 -18.52
CA LYS A 7 20.26 14.76 -19.55
C LYS A 7 20.40 13.25 -19.68
N ARG A 8 20.46 12.52 -18.55
CA ARG A 8 20.55 11.06 -18.56
C ARG A 8 19.31 10.44 -19.22
N LEU A 9 18.12 10.94 -18.90
CA LEU A 9 16.86 10.45 -19.49
C LEU A 9 16.73 10.76 -20.99
N GLU A 10 17.28 11.89 -21.43
CA GLU A 10 17.31 12.29 -22.84
C GLU A 10 18.20 11.37 -23.69
N GLU A 11 19.35 10.97 -23.13
CA GLU A 11 20.37 10.14 -23.79
C GLU A 11 20.00 8.66 -23.85
N GLU A 12 19.18 8.16 -22.92
CA GLU A 12 18.76 6.77 -22.89
C GLU A 12 17.70 6.43 -23.95
N GLU A 13 17.84 5.25 -24.55
CA GLU A 13 16.88 4.70 -25.51
C GLU A 13 16.00 3.64 -24.85
N PHE A 14 14.70 3.92 -24.78
CA PHE A 14 13.73 3.00 -24.20
C PHE A 14 12.97 2.24 -25.29
N SER A 15 12.91 0.92 -25.15
CA SER A 15 12.16 0.03 -26.04
C SER A 15 10.70 -0.18 -25.63
N THR A 16 10.37 0.05 -24.36
CA THR A 16 9.02 -0.17 -23.83
C THR A 16 8.12 1.05 -24.06
N PRO A 17 6.83 0.86 -24.45
CA PRO A 17 5.94 1.98 -24.79
C PRO A 17 5.81 3.04 -23.69
N LYS A 18 5.66 2.62 -22.42
CA LYS A 18 5.51 3.53 -21.28
C LYS A 18 6.75 4.41 -21.05
N LEU A 19 7.95 3.84 -21.14
CA LEU A 19 9.19 4.62 -20.95
C LEU A 19 9.48 5.51 -22.16
N ALA A 20 9.14 5.06 -23.38
CA ALA A 20 9.20 5.88 -24.57
C ALA A 20 8.24 7.07 -24.51
N GLU A 21 7.02 6.88 -23.99
CA GLU A 21 6.05 7.94 -23.72
C GLU A 21 6.63 8.98 -22.74
N LEU A 22 7.17 8.54 -21.60
CA LEU A 22 7.76 9.44 -20.60
C LEU A 22 8.95 10.22 -21.16
N ARG A 23 9.80 9.59 -21.98
CA ARG A 23 10.89 10.27 -22.70
C ARG A 23 10.33 11.28 -23.71
N SER A 24 9.29 10.93 -24.45
CA SER A 24 8.67 11.84 -25.42
C SER A 24 8.02 13.07 -24.76
N ALA A 25 7.49 12.92 -23.55
CA ALA A 25 6.94 14.02 -22.76
C ALA A 25 8.02 15.06 -22.35
N LEU A 26 9.30 14.68 -22.39
CA LEU A 26 10.42 15.60 -22.21
C LEU A 26 10.69 16.43 -23.48
N ALA A 27 10.40 15.89 -24.67
CA ALA A 27 10.70 16.49 -25.96
C ALA A 27 9.63 17.51 -26.41
N VAL A 28 9.54 18.66 -25.74
CA VAL A 28 8.65 19.75 -26.15
C VAL A 28 9.35 20.63 -27.19
N GLU A 29 8.79 20.73 -28.41
CA GLU A 29 9.16 21.73 -29.44
C GLU A 29 10.66 21.82 -29.79
N GLY A 30 11.37 20.69 -29.85
CA GLY A 30 12.81 20.67 -30.15
C GLY A 30 13.70 21.29 -29.06
N VAL A 31 13.13 21.55 -27.88
CA VAL A 31 13.85 21.99 -26.69
C VAL A 31 14.45 20.77 -26.00
N VAL A 32 15.71 20.90 -25.58
CA VAL A 32 16.37 19.92 -24.70
C VAL A 32 16.18 20.38 -23.25
N PRO A 33 15.33 19.73 -22.43
CA PRO A 33 15.01 20.14 -21.06
C PRO A 33 16.23 20.35 -20.17
N SER A 34 17.23 19.47 -20.27
CA SER A 34 18.48 19.57 -19.51
C SER A 34 19.20 20.90 -19.77
N ARG A 35 19.26 21.33 -21.03
CA ARG A 35 19.86 22.61 -21.44
C ARG A 35 19.02 23.79 -20.98
N ALA A 36 17.69 23.69 -21.03
CA ALA A 36 16.80 24.73 -20.52
C ALA A 36 17.00 24.95 -19.02
N ILE A 37 16.99 23.88 -18.22
CA ILE A 37 17.23 23.96 -16.77
C ILE A 37 18.66 24.43 -16.46
N ALA A 38 19.68 23.95 -17.19
CA ALA A 38 21.06 24.41 -17.02
C ALA A 38 21.23 25.90 -17.36
N ARG A 39 20.45 26.44 -18.32
CA ARG A 39 20.41 27.88 -18.60
C ARG A 39 19.80 28.67 -17.45
N LEU A 40 18.73 28.16 -16.83
CA LEU A 40 18.14 28.82 -15.65
C LEU A 40 19.16 28.90 -14.51
N TRP A 41 19.85 27.79 -14.20
CA TRP A 41 20.89 27.79 -13.17
C TRP A 41 21.97 28.84 -13.44
N ARG A 42 22.49 28.93 -14.67
CA ARG A 42 23.44 29.99 -15.04
C ARG A 42 22.89 31.41 -14.82
N LEU A 43 21.61 31.65 -15.13
CA LEU A 43 20.98 32.96 -14.89
C LEU A 43 20.86 33.27 -13.39
N ILE A 44 20.58 32.26 -12.56
CA ILE A 44 20.54 32.40 -11.10
C ILE A 44 21.95 32.68 -10.57
N ASP A 45 22.97 31.95 -11.04
CA ASP A 45 24.37 32.18 -10.64
C ASP A 45 24.83 33.61 -10.98
N TYR A 46 24.48 34.12 -12.17
CA TYR A 46 24.74 35.51 -12.54
C TYR A 46 23.94 36.53 -11.72
N LEU A 47 22.76 36.15 -11.25
CA LEU A 47 21.97 36.97 -10.35
C LEU A 47 22.60 37.02 -8.95
N GLU A 48 23.19 35.93 -8.49
CA GLU A 48 23.92 35.87 -7.22
C GLU A 48 25.25 36.62 -7.31
N SER A 49 25.92 36.61 -8.47
CA SER A 49 27.17 37.34 -8.69
C SER A 49 27.04 38.87 -8.54
N ARG A 50 25.82 39.40 -8.49
CA ARG A 50 25.56 40.82 -8.14
C ARG A 50 26.10 41.21 -6.76
N ARG A 51 26.29 40.23 -5.86
CA ARG A 51 26.91 40.45 -4.55
C ARG A 51 28.43 40.70 -4.64
N ASN A 52 29.04 40.49 -5.80
CA ASN A 52 30.45 40.77 -6.04
C ASN A 52 30.68 42.28 -6.26
N GLN A 53 31.63 42.86 -5.53
CA GLN A 53 31.97 44.29 -5.59
C GLN A 53 32.34 44.76 -7.00
N PHE A 54 33.00 43.92 -7.80
CA PHE A 54 33.34 44.26 -9.20
C PHE A 54 32.09 44.38 -10.08
N VAL A 55 31.11 43.47 -9.91
CA VAL A 55 29.85 43.50 -10.66
C VAL A 55 29.01 44.69 -10.23
N ALA A 56 29.02 45.03 -8.93
CA ALA A 56 28.30 46.18 -8.39
C ALA A 56 28.78 47.52 -8.99
N VAL A 57 30.09 47.67 -9.24
CA VAL A 57 30.66 48.86 -9.90
C VAL A 57 30.21 48.98 -11.35
N LEU A 58 30.06 47.86 -12.06
CA LEU A 58 29.65 47.83 -13.47
C LEU A 58 28.13 47.94 -13.68
N ASN A 59 27.33 47.59 -12.67
CA ASN A 59 25.87 47.53 -12.77
C ASN A 59 25.21 48.84 -13.27
N PRO A 60 25.58 50.05 -12.80
CA PRO A 60 24.98 51.30 -13.28
C PRO A 60 25.18 51.58 -14.77
N PHE A 61 26.24 51.03 -15.37
CA PHE A 61 26.59 51.25 -16.77
C PHE A 61 25.93 50.23 -17.71
N VAL A 62 25.77 48.99 -17.22
CA VAL A 62 25.27 47.87 -18.04
C VAL A 62 23.79 47.56 -17.74
N PHE A 63 23.23 48.09 -16.66
CA PHE A 63 21.91 47.71 -16.14
C PHE A 63 21.79 46.19 -15.95
N TRP A 64 22.83 45.60 -15.39
CA TRP A 64 23.01 44.15 -15.28
C TRP A 64 21.79 43.46 -14.66
N ASP A 65 21.27 44.03 -13.57
CA ASP A 65 20.09 43.51 -12.85
C ASP A 65 18.83 43.47 -13.73
N LEU A 66 18.62 44.53 -14.53
CA LEU A 66 17.46 44.64 -15.40
C LEU A 66 17.57 43.65 -16.57
N GLN A 67 18.77 43.50 -17.16
CA GLN A 67 19.02 42.51 -18.21
C GLN A 67 18.79 41.08 -17.71
N LEU A 68 19.27 40.75 -16.51
CA LEU A 68 19.04 39.45 -15.89
C LEU A 68 17.56 39.21 -15.57
N ALA A 69 16.85 40.23 -15.07
CA ALA A 69 15.42 40.14 -14.82
C ALA A 69 14.64 39.82 -16.10
N PHE A 70 14.94 40.50 -17.21
CA PHE A 70 14.35 40.19 -18.51
C PHE A 70 14.74 38.80 -19.03
N ALA A 71 15.98 38.37 -18.82
CA ALA A 71 16.44 37.04 -19.24
C ALA A 71 15.74 35.91 -18.45
N VAL A 72 15.57 36.07 -17.14
CA VAL A 72 14.83 35.13 -16.28
C VAL A 72 13.35 35.12 -16.64
N GLU A 73 12.74 36.30 -16.86
CA GLU A 73 11.34 36.40 -17.28
C GLU A 73 11.11 35.76 -18.65
N GLY A 74 12.03 35.98 -19.60
CA GLY A 74 12.01 35.34 -20.92
C GLY A 74 12.14 33.81 -20.82
N TRP A 75 13.01 33.32 -19.92
CA TRP A 75 13.09 31.90 -19.62
C TRP A 75 11.77 31.36 -19.05
N ARG A 76 11.19 32.05 -18.06
CA ARG A 76 9.93 31.66 -17.40
C ARG A 76 8.78 31.59 -18.40
N LYS A 77 8.63 32.61 -19.26
CA LYS A 77 7.60 32.65 -20.30
C LYS A 77 7.74 31.50 -21.30
N ARG A 78 8.98 31.14 -21.66
CA ARG A 78 9.24 30.09 -22.66
C ARG A 78 9.14 28.67 -22.10
N PHE A 79 9.63 28.42 -20.89
CA PHE A 79 9.79 27.06 -20.36
C PHE A 79 8.99 26.79 -19.08
N GLY A 80 8.50 27.82 -18.38
CA GLY A 80 7.89 27.68 -17.05
C GLY A 80 6.70 26.72 -17.03
N ALA A 81 5.88 26.72 -18.08
CA ALA A 81 4.75 25.78 -18.21
C ALA A 81 5.22 24.32 -18.35
N SER A 82 6.34 24.08 -19.03
CA SER A 82 6.89 22.74 -19.29
C SER A 82 7.60 22.12 -18.08
N VAL A 83 8.08 22.94 -17.14
CA VAL A 83 8.81 22.46 -15.94
C VAL A 83 8.01 21.43 -15.15
N ARG A 84 6.70 21.63 -15.00
CA ARG A 84 5.83 20.69 -14.29
C ARG A 84 5.79 19.32 -14.98
N ALA A 85 5.70 19.32 -16.32
CA ALA A 85 5.70 18.08 -17.09
C ALA A 85 7.07 17.36 -17.01
N TRP A 86 8.18 18.11 -17.08
CA TRP A 86 9.52 17.54 -16.94
C TRP A 86 9.75 16.90 -15.56
N LEU A 87 9.30 17.58 -14.49
CA LEU A 87 9.38 17.05 -13.13
C LEU A 87 8.49 15.82 -12.95
N ALA A 88 7.27 15.83 -13.52
CA ALA A 88 6.37 14.68 -13.45
C ALA A 88 6.96 13.45 -14.19
N ALA A 89 7.51 13.64 -15.39
CA ALA A 89 8.14 12.57 -16.15
C ALA A 89 9.39 12.02 -15.45
N ALA A 90 10.25 12.90 -14.93
CA ALA A 90 11.42 12.48 -14.16
C ALA A 90 11.02 11.73 -12.88
N GLY A 91 9.99 12.21 -12.16
CA GLY A 91 9.47 11.58 -10.95
C GLY A 91 8.84 10.21 -11.21
N GLU A 92 8.11 10.04 -12.31
CA GLU A 92 7.57 8.73 -12.70
C GLU A 92 8.70 7.74 -13.01
N ILE A 93 9.74 8.16 -13.73
CA ILE A 93 10.90 7.29 -14.01
C ILE A 93 11.64 6.96 -12.72
N GLU A 94 11.82 7.91 -11.81
CA GLU A 94 12.42 7.66 -10.50
C GLU A 94 11.61 6.64 -9.68
N ALA A 95 10.27 6.75 -9.68
CA ALA A 95 9.39 5.79 -9.03
C ALA A 95 9.51 4.38 -9.66
N LEU A 96 9.57 4.28 -10.99
CA LEU A 96 9.79 3.01 -11.68
C LEU A 96 11.18 2.43 -11.37
N CYS A 97 12.21 3.26 -11.27
CA CYS A 97 13.55 2.83 -10.84
C CYS A 97 13.53 2.28 -9.40
N ALA A 98 12.74 2.87 -8.49
CA ALA A 98 12.60 2.34 -7.13
C ALA A 98 11.95 0.94 -7.12
N LEU A 99 10.91 0.73 -7.93
CA LEU A 99 10.30 -0.60 -8.11
C LEU A 99 11.25 -1.60 -8.76
N ALA A 100 12.03 -1.17 -9.76
CA ALA A 100 13.05 -1.99 -10.39
C ALA A 100 14.18 -2.37 -9.41
N GLY A 101 14.60 -1.44 -8.55
CA GLY A 101 15.54 -1.69 -7.47
C GLY A 101 15.01 -2.74 -6.49
N TYR A 102 13.75 -2.59 -6.05
CA TYR A 102 13.08 -3.58 -5.20
C TYR A 102 13.04 -4.97 -5.86
N ALA A 103 12.72 -5.03 -7.16
CA ALA A 103 12.71 -6.29 -7.91
C ALA A 103 14.11 -6.92 -8.03
N TYR A 104 15.14 -6.11 -8.23
CA TYR A 104 16.53 -6.57 -8.27
C TYR A 104 17.00 -7.15 -6.93
N GLU A 105 16.59 -6.53 -5.81
CA GLU A 105 16.90 -7.01 -4.46
C GLU A 105 16.14 -8.27 -4.06
N HIS A 106 15.03 -8.59 -4.75
CA HIS A 106 14.15 -9.73 -4.44
C HIS A 106 13.95 -10.65 -5.65
N PRO A 107 14.99 -11.36 -6.11
CA PRO A 107 14.95 -12.14 -7.37
C PRO A 107 14.00 -13.35 -7.33
N ILE A 108 13.54 -13.76 -6.15
CA ILE A 108 12.60 -14.87 -5.96
C ILE A 108 11.14 -14.40 -6.05
N ASP A 109 10.90 -13.10 -5.80
CA ASP A 109 9.55 -12.54 -5.80
C ASP A 109 9.02 -12.44 -7.24
N VAL A 110 7.73 -12.73 -7.40
CA VAL A 110 7.11 -12.87 -8.72
C VAL A 110 6.29 -11.65 -9.09
N PHE A 111 6.17 -11.32 -10.37
CA PHE A 111 5.20 -10.32 -10.82
C PHE A 111 3.78 -10.90 -10.77
N PRO A 112 2.77 -10.12 -10.37
CA PRO A 112 1.38 -10.56 -10.29
C PRO A 112 0.74 -10.77 -11.66
N GLU A 113 -0.29 -11.60 -11.72
CA GLU A 113 -1.16 -11.78 -12.90
C GLU A 113 -2.49 -11.05 -12.66
N PHE A 114 -2.77 -10.01 -13.46
CA PHE A 114 -4.07 -9.35 -13.40
C PHE A 114 -5.12 -10.12 -14.20
N VAL A 115 -6.22 -10.46 -13.53
CA VAL A 115 -7.36 -11.15 -14.15
C VAL A 115 -8.39 -10.12 -14.60
N ASN A 116 -8.70 -10.12 -15.91
CA ASN A 116 -9.77 -9.30 -16.47
C ASN A 116 -11.14 -9.88 -16.10
N SER A 117 -11.63 -9.54 -14.91
CA SER A 117 -12.91 -9.98 -14.36
C SER A 117 -13.71 -8.77 -13.89
N SER A 118 -15.03 -8.78 -14.14
CA SER A 118 -15.96 -7.80 -13.57
C SER A 118 -16.20 -8.03 -12.07
N GLN A 119 -15.86 -9.21 -11.57
CA GLN A 119 -15.98 -9.57 -10.16
C GLN A 119 -14.64 -9.53 -9.45
N ALA A 120 -14.67 -9.09 -8.19
CA ALA A 120 -13.54 -9.10 -7.27
C ALA A 120 -12.89 -10.49 -7.17
N PHE A 121 -11.57 -10.54 -7.32
CA PHE A 121 -10.79 -11.78 -7.25
C PHE A 121 -9.41 -11.53 -6.64
N PHE A 122 -8.98 -12.41 -5.75
CA PHE A 122 -7.65 -12.42 -5.13
C PHE A 122 -7.27 -13.86 -4.81
N GLN A 123 -6.24 -14.38 -5.47
CA GLN A 123 -5.72 -15.74 -5.27
C GLN A 123 -4.21 -15.68 -5.11
N ALA A 124 -3.71 -16.16 -3.98
CA ALA A 124 -2.30 -16.21 -3.68
C ALA A 124 -1.87 -17.63 -3.29
N GLU A 125 -0.76 -18.07 -3.84
CA GLU A 125 -0.07 -19.31 -3.47
C GLU A 125 1.26 -18.95 -2.83
N GLY A 126 1.51 -19.45 -1.62
CA GLY A 126 2.71 -19.22 -0.85
C GLY A 126 2.96 -17.74 -0.51
N LEU A 127 1.92 -16.99 -0.16
CA LEU A 127 1.97 -15.58 0.23
C LEU A 127 2.72 -15.42 1.55
N ALA A 128 3.58 -14.41 1.64
CA ALA A 128 4.18 -13.96 2.89
C ALA A 128 4.27 -12.43 2.95
N HIS A 129 4.58 -11.91 4.13
CA HIS A 129 4.76 -10.47 4.33
C HIS A 129 6.15 -10.03 3.81
N PRO A 130 6.25 -9.07 2.88
CA PRO A 130 7.53 -8.68 2.27
C PRO A 130 8.60 -8.19 3.25
N LEU A 131 8.19 -7.58 4.37
CA LEU A 131 9.09 -7.12 5.43
C LEU A 131 9.56 -8.23 6.39
N LEU A 132 9.08 -9.47 6.26
CA LEU A 132 9.61 -10.59 7.04
C LEU A 132 10.83 -11.20 6.31
N PRO A 133 11.91 -11.52 7.05
CA PRO A 133 13.01 -12.31 6.51
C PRO A 133 12.51 -13.66 5.98
N GLU A 134 13.06 -14.12 4.87
CA GLU A 134 12.62 -15.35 4.21
C GLU A 134 12.74 -16.57 5.13
N GLU A 135 13.77 -16.61 5.98
CA GLU A 135 14.03 -17.71 6.91
C GLU A 135 12.99 -17.82 8.03
N ARG A 136 12.24 -16.74 8.28
CA ARG A 136 11.19 -16.67 9.32
C ARG A 136 9.79 -16.63 8.74
N ALA A 137 9.65 -16.46 7.42
CA ALA A 137 8.36 -16.26 6.78
C ALA A 137 7.66 -17.59 6.52
N VAL A 138 6.58 -17.87 7.26
CA VAL A 138 5.69 -19.00 6.93
C VAL A 138 4.70 -18.57 5.85
N ARG A 139 4.78 -19.26 4.70
CA ARG A 139 3.98 -18.97 3.50
C ARG A 139 2.59 -19.60 3.59
N ASN A 140 1.57 -18.82 3.24
CA ASN A 140 0.17 -19.20 3.32
C ASN A 140 -0.55 -19.06 1.97
N ASP A 141 -1.45 -19.99 1.69
CA ASP A 141 -2.28 -19.97 0.49
C ASP A 141 -3.63 -19.35 0.84
N LEU A 142 -4.20 -18.55 -0.06
CA LEU A 142 -5.48 -17.88 0.18
C LEU A 142 -6.21 -17.60 -1.14
N THR A 143 -7.52 -17.79 -1.17
CA THR A 143 -8.37 -17.46 -2.33
C THR A 143 -9.64 -16.76 -1.88
N LEU A 144 -9.94 -15.63 -2.51
CA LEU A 144 -11.16 -14.84 -2.38
C LEU A 144 -11.66 -14.50 -3.80
N GLY A 145 -12.96 -14.59 -4.02
CA GLY A 145 -13.60 -14.37 -5.32
C GLY A 145 -14.47 -15.56 -5.76
N GLY A 146 -15.25 -15.36 -6.81
CA GLY A 146 -16.28 -16.31 -7.20
C GLY A 146 -17.36 -16.44 -6.11
N THR A 147 -17.51 -17.62 -5.53
CA THR A 147 -18.47 -17.86 -4.44
C THR A 147 -17.94 -17.35 -3.11
N LEU A 148 -16.68 -17.66 -2.75
CA LEU A 148 -16.10 -17.30 -1.45
C LEU A 148 -15.70 -15.82 -1.42
N ARG A 149 -16.41 -15.01 -0.64
CA ARG A 149 -16.20 -13.55 -0.55
C ARG A 149 -15.54 -13.12 0.75
N LEU A 150 -15.76 -13.86 1.82
CA LEU A 150 -15.30 -13.53 3.17
C LEU A 150 -14.52 -14.69 3.76
N ILE A 151 -13.36 -14.40 4.33
CA ILE A 151 -12.66 -15.32 5.22
C ILE A 151 -12.61 -14.70 6.62
N ILE A 152 -13.12 -15.44 7.60
CA ILE A 152 -13.03 -15.08 9.02
C ILE A 152 -11.89 -15.88 9.63
N ILE A 153 -10.95 -15.18 10.26
CA ILE A 153 -9.72 -15.75 10.82
C ILE A 153 -9.81 -15.67 12.34
N SER A 154 -9.92 -16.83 12.98
CA SER A 154 -9.87 -16.97 14.44
C SER A 154 -8.51 -17.49 14.90
N GLY A 155 -8.29 -17.52 16.22
CA GLY A 155 -7.09 -18.08 16.81
C GLY A 155 -6.48 -17.17 17.88
N PRO A 156 -5.48 -17.68 18.61
CA PRO A 156 -4.86 -16.95 19.72
C PRO A 156 -4.13 -15.68 19.26
N ASN A 157 -3.91 -14.78 20.21
CA ASN A 157 -3.05 -13.62 19.98
C ASN A 157 -1.63 -14.09 19.67
N MET A 158 -0.89 -13.32 18.87
CA MET A 158 0.47 -13.63 18.40
C MET A 158 0.57 -14.79 17.38
N ALA A 159 -0.52 -15.47 17.03
CA ALA A 159 -0.53 -16.57 16.06
C ALA A 159 -0.39 -16.15 14.58
N GLY A 160 -0.23 -14.85 14.30
CA GLY A 160 0.03 -14.34 12.94
C GLY A 160 -1.19 -13.81 12.16
N LYS A 161 -2.37 -13.73 12.79
CA LYS A 161 -3.62 -13.19 12.16
C LYS A 161 -3.40 -11.83 11.48
N SER A 162 -2.97 -10.82 12.24
CA SER A 162 -2.71 -9.47 11.72
C SER A 162 -1.60 -9.45 10.67
N THR A 163 -0.58 -10.30 10.82
CA THR A 163 0.51 -10.43 9.86
C THR A 163 0.02 -10.92 8.51
N LEU A 164 -0.87 -11.92 8.48
CA LEU A 164 -1.48 -12.42 7.25
C LEU A 164 -2.36 -11.34 6.58
N VAL A 165 -3.20 -10.65 7.36
CA VAL A 165 -4.05 -9.57 6.83
C VAL A 165 -3.21 -8.44 6.22
N ARG A 166 -2.12 -8.05 6.90
CA ARG A 166 -1.16 -7.07 6.36
C ARG A 166 -0.44 -7.59 5.13
N ALA A 167 -0.05 -8.87 5.10
CA ALA A 167 0.59 -9.50 3.95
C ALA A 167 -0.33 -9.47 2.71
N VAL A 168 -1.62 -9.77 2.86
CA VAL A 168 -2.60 -9.66 1.76
C VAL A 168 -2.70 -8.22 1.26
N GLY A 169 -2.84 -7.24 2.17
CA GLY A 169 -2.97 -5.84 1.80
C GLY A 169 -1.73 -5.28 1.09
N ILE A 170 -0.54 -5.49 1.65
CA ILE A 170 0.70 -4.94 1.08
C ILE A 170 1.03 -5.58 -0.27
N ASN A 171 0.81 -6.89 -0.44
CA ASN A 171 1.04 -7.54 -1.73
C ASN A 171 0.00 -7.11 -2.78
N ALA A 172 -1.25 -6.84 -2.39
CA ALA A 172 -2.24 -6.25 -3.30
C ALA A 172 -1.84 -4.84 -3.76
N VAL A 173 -1.30 -4.01 -2.85
CA VAL A 173 -0.80 -2.68 -3.20
C VAL A 173 0.43 -2.77 -4.10
N LEU A 174 1.44 -3.57 -3.73
CA LEU A 174 2.64 -3.80 -4.55
C LEU A 174 2.28 -4.27 -5.96
N ALA A 175 1.35 -5.21 -6.06
CA ALA A 175 0.89 -5.71 -7.35
C ALA A 175 0.31 -4.59 -8.23
N GLN A 176 -0.54 -3.72 -7.66
CA GLN A 176 -1.17 -2.61 -8.39
C GLN A 176 -0.21 -1.45 -8.67
N CYS A 177 0.90 -1.35 -7.93
CA CYS A 177 2.01 -0.46 -8.27
C CYS A 177 2.88 -1.01 -9.42
N GLY A 178 2.72 -2.28 -9.82
CA GLY A 178 3.55 -2.95 -10.82
C GLY A 178 4.87 -3.51 -10.26
N ALA A 179 4.94 -3.71 -8.94
CA ALA A 179 6.08 -4.33 -8.28
C ALA A 179 5.94 -5.86 -8.23
N PRO A 180 7.04 -6.62 -8.09
CA PRO A 180 6.94 -8.01 -7.70
C PRO A 180 6.37 -8.15 -6.28
N VAL A 181 5.80 -9.32 -6.00
CA VAL A 181 5.10 -9.63 -4.76
C VAL A 181 5.72 -10.83 -4.06
N ARG A 182 5.64 -10.85 -2.73
CA ARG A 182 6.14 -11.92 -1.87
C ARG A 182 5.15 -13.10 -1.87
N ALA A 183 5.13 -13.84 -2.97
CA ALA A 183 4.32 -15.04 -3.18
C ALA A 183 5.02 -15.99 -4.15
N ARG A 184 4.59 -17.26 -4.21
CA ARG A 184 4.94 -18.15 -5.34
C ARG A 184 4.10 -17.81 -6.57
N ARG A 185 2.85 -17.42 -6.35
CA ARG A 185 1.94 -16.93 -7.39
C ARG A 185 0.93 -15.96 -6.78
N LEU A 186 0.61 -14.88 -7.47
CA LEU A 186 -0.49 -13.98 -7.13
C LEU A 186 -1.30 -13.64 -8.36
N ARG A 187 -2.62 -13.87 -8.29
CA ARG A 187 -3.58 -13.49 -9.33
C ARG A 187 -4.67 -12.63 -8.69
N LEU A 188 -4.99 -11.49 -9.28
CA LEU A 188 -5.99 -10.59 -8.72
C LEU A 188 -6.69 -9.76 -9.79
N SER A 189 -7.93 -9.36 -9.53
CA SER A 189 -8.55 -8.25 -10.25
C SER A 189 -8.01 -6.92 -9.71
N PRO A 190 -8.14 -5.80 -10.44
CA PRO A 190 -8.01 -4.48 -9.83
C PRO A 190 -8.95 -4.33 -8.63
N LEU A 191 -8.44 -3.84 -7.51
CA LEU A 191 -9.12 -3.80 -6.21
C LEU A 191 -8.82 -2.49 -5.47
N ALA A 192 -9.85 -1.87 -4.90
CA ALA A 192 -9.67 -0.82 -3.90
C ALA A 192 -9.35 -1.47 -2.54
N VAL A 193 -8.09 -1.39 -2.10
CA VAL A 193 -7.65 -1.95 -0.81
C VAL A 193 -8.10 -1.04 0.32
N ALA A 194 -8.84 -1.58 1.27
CA ALA A 194 -9.43 -0.84 2.38
C ALA A 194 -9.17 -1.59 3.70
N ALA A 195 -8.51 -0.96 4.67
CA ALA A 195 -8.02 -1.66 5.85
C ALA A 195 -8.34 -0.94 7.15
N SER A 196 -8.70 -1.69 8.20
CA SER A 196 -8.79 -1.24 9.60
C SER A 196 -8.02 -2.24 10.46
N ILE A 197 -6.73 -1.98 10.71
CA ILE A 197 -5.79 -2.98 11.29
C ILE A 197 -5.09 -2.48 12.57
N CYS A 198 -4.91 -1.16 12.72
CA CYS A 198 -4.54 -0.50 13.97
C CYS A 198 -5.05 0.94 13.85
N VAL A 199 -6.12 1.26 14.58
CA VAL A 199 -6.54 2.67 14.70
C VAL A 199 -5.66 3.26 15.79
N LEU A 200 -4.60 3.97 15.39
CA LEU A 200 -3.78 4.72 16.34
C LEU A 200 -4.63 5.85 16.92
N ASP A 201 -4.63 5.99 18.24
CA ASP A 201 -5.26 7.10 18.91
C ASP A 201 -4.68 8.43 18.42
N SER A 202 -5.55 9.39 18.11
CA SER A 202 -5.16 10.79 18.01
C SER A 202 -5.54 11.49 19.32
N LEU A 203 -4.62 11.44 20.30
CA LEU A 203 -4.74 12.25 21.52
C LEU A 203 -4.89 13.75 21.20
N GLN A 204 -4.34 14.19 20.06
CA GLN A 204 -4.45 15.57 19.57
C GLN A 204 -5.84 15.94 19.02
N GLY A 205 -6.64 14.96 18.57
CA GLY A 205 -7.94 15.19 17.93
C GLY A 205 -9.14 15.24 18.88
N GLY A 206 -8.99 14.81 20.14
CA GLY A 206 -10.10 14.73 21.10
C GLY A 206 -11.22 13.75 20.72
N VAL A 207 -10.98 12.86 19.76
CA VAL A 207 -11.95 11.87 19.26
C VAL A 207 -11.69 10.54 19.94
N SER A 208 -12.75 9.87 20.43
CA SER A 208 -12.62 8.54 21.03
C SER A 208 -12.18 7.50 19.97
N HIS A 209 -11.36 6.53 20.39
CA HIS A 209 -10.91 5.41 19.54
C HIS A 209 -12.08 4.77 18.77
N PHE A 210 -13.19 4.55 19.46
CA PHE A 210 -14.40 3.96 18.88
C PHE A 210 -15.01 4.81 17.74
N TYR A 211 -15.06 6.13 17.89
CA TYR A 211 -15.59 7.00 16.83
C TYR A 211 -14.65 7.07 15.62
N ALA A 212 -13.33 7.10 15.86
CA ALA A 212 -12.34 7.04 14.79
C ALA A 212 -12.46 5.73 14.00
N GLU A 213 -12.67 4.61 14.71
CA GLU A 213 -12.92 3.30 14.10
C GLU A 213 -14.20 3.29 13.27
N ILE A 214 -15.34 3.76 13.80
CA ILE A 214 -16.60 3.86 13.04
C ILE A 214 -16.42 4.73 11.79
N THR A 215 -15.73 5.86 11.92
CA THR A 215 -15.49 6.76 10.78
C THR A 215 -14.68 6.05 9.69
N ARG A 216 -13.68 5.25 10.08
CA ARG A 216 -12.90 4.45 9.15
C ARG A 216 -13.75 3.36 8.48
N LEU A 217 -14.60 2.65 9.22
CA LEU A 217 -15.51 1.65 8.66
C LEU A 217 -16.54 2.26 7.69
N LYS A 218 -17.00 3.48 7.97
CA LYS A 218 -17.84 4.26 7.05
C LYS A 218 -17.10 4.55 5.74
N MET A 219 -15.86 5.02 5.80
CA MET A 219 -15.04 5.26 4.60
C MET A 219 -14.85 3.98 3.77
N ILE A 220 -14.60 2.84 4.42
CA ILE A 220 -14.49 1.54 3.75
C ILE A 220 -15.79 1.19 3.02
N THR A 221 -16.94 1.44 3.64
CA THR A 221 -18.24 1.22 3.02
C THR A 221 -18.47 2.16 1.84
N GLU A 222 -18.08 3.43 1.95
CA GLU A 222 -18.22 4.42 0.87
C GLU A 222 -17.37 4.07 -0.36
N LEU A 223 -16.19 3.44 -0.18
CA LEU A 223 -15.35 2.97 -1.28
C LEU A 223 -16.05 1.93 -2.16
N THR A 224 -17.04 1.20 -1.64
CA THR A 224 -17.81 0.23 -2.44
C THR A 224 -18.69 0.88 -3.50
N ASN A 225 -18.92 2.20 -3.43
CA ASN A 225 -19.62 2.95 -4.47
C ASN A 225 -18.69 3.37 -5.63
N GLY A 226 -17.39 3.10 -5.51
CA GLY A 226 -16.39 3.43 -6.53
C GLY A 226 -16.38 2.47 -7.73
N PRO A 227 -15.51 2.73 -8.73
CA PRO A 227 -15.43 1.93 -9.95
C PRO A 227 -14.76 0.56 -9.74
N LEU A 228 -14.02 0.38 -8.64
CA LEU A 228 -13.31 -0.87 -8.34
C LEU A 228 -13.98 -1.60 -7.18
N PRO A 229 -14.06 -2.94 -7.23
CA PRO A 229 -14.46 -3.72 -6.07
C PRO A 229 -13.50 -3.52 -4.90
N VAL A 230 -14.01 -3.60 -3.68
CA VAL A 230 -13.22 -3.40 -2.46
C VAL A 230 -12.62 -4.72 -1.97
N LEU A 231 -11.33 -4.69 -1.62
CA LEU A 231 -10.68 -5.68 -0.77
C LEU A 231 -10.63 -5.13 0.66
N PHE A 232 -11.52 -5.60 1.55
CA PHE A 232 -11.56 -5.16 2.94
C PHE A 232 -10.68 -6.04 3.85
N LEU A 233 -9.94 -5.40 4.73
CA LEU A 233 -8.98 -6.03 5.64
C LEU A 233 -9.20 -5.51 7.05
N LEU A 234 -9.93 -6.29 7.84
CA LEU A 234 -10.45 -5.84 9.14
C LEU A 234 -9.82 -6.68 10.25
N ASP A 235 -9.09 -6.03 11.15
CA ASP A 235 -8.45 -6.67 12.30
C ASP A 235 -9.20 -6.28 13.57
N GLU A 236 -9.78 -7.27 14.26
CA GLU A 236 -10.46 -7.12 15.55
C GLU A 236 -11.44 -5.92 15.64
N LEU A 237 -12.49 -5.96 14.81
CA LEU A 237 -13.49 -4.90 14.70
C LEU A 237 -14.20 -4.56 16.01
N LEU A 238 -14.39 -3.25 16.23
CA LEU A 238 -15.23 -2.66 17.27
C LEU A 238 -14.85 -3.11 18.68
N ASN A 239 -13.55 -3.28 18.94
CA ASN A 239 -13.04 -3.67 20.26
C ASN A 239 -13.38 -2.66 21.37
N GLY A 240 -13.70 -1.41 21.03
CA GLY A 240 -14.03 -0.34 21.98
C GLY A 240 -15.46 -0.33 22.55
N THR A 241 -16.30 -1.32 22.25
CA THR A 241 -17.69 -1.42 22.75
C THR A 241 -17.99 -2.77 23.42
N ASN A 242 -19.19 -2.92 23.99
CA ASN A 242 -19.63 -4.17 24.59
C ASN A 242 -19.73 -5.31 23.54
N SER A 243 -19.66 -6.56 24.00
CA SER A 243 -19.60 -7.74 23.11
C SER A 243 -20.86 -7.93 22.26
N HIS A 244 -22.02 -7.50 22.74
CA HIS A 244 -23.29 -7.63 22.02
C HIS A 244 -23.35 -6.66 20.83
N ASP A 245 -23.10 -5.38 21.07
CA ASP A 245 -23.10 -4.32 20.06
C ASP A 245 -21.99 -4.54 19.03
N ARG A 246 -20.81 -4.98 19.48
CA ARG A 246 -19.70 -5.36 18.60
C ARG A 246 -20.13 -6.43 17.61
N ARG A 247 -20.77 -7.51 18.07
CA ARG A 247 -21.22 -8.61 17.21
C ARG A 247 -22.20 -8.12 16.16
N ILE A 248 -23.28 -7.46 16.58
CA ILE A 248 -24.34 -6.98 15.67
C ILE A 248 -23.76 -5.99 14.65
N GLY A 249 -22.94 -5.05 15.12
CA GLY A 249 -22.30 -4.06 14.27
C GLY A 249 -21.34 -4.67 13.24
N ALA A 250 -20.45 -5.56 13.68
CA ALA A 250 -19.50 -6.23 12.80
C ALA A 250 -20.19 -7.13 11.77
N GLU A 251 -21.15 -7.95 12.18
CA GLU A 251 -21.91 -8.81 11.27
C GLU A 251 -22.68 -8.00 10.23
N GLY A 252 -23.37 -6.94 10.65
CA GLY A 252 -24.14 -6.06 9.77
C GLY A 252 -23.26 -5.36 8.74
N LEU A 253 -22.11 -4.84 9.18
CA LEU A 253 -21.13 -4.19 8.29
C LEU A 253 -20.55 -5.18 7.27
N VAL A 254 -20.02 -6.31 7.74
CA VAL A 254 -19.36 -7.30 6.88
C VAL A 254 -20.35 -7.88 5.87
N ARG A 255 -21.59 -8.17 6.29
CA ARG A 255 -22.67 -8.59 5.38
C ARG A 255 -22.94 -7.54 4.31
N SER A 256 -23.04 -6.26 4.69
CA SER A 256 -23.25 -5.16 3.75
C SER A 256 -22.11 -5.07 2.72
N LEU A 257 -20.85 -5.19 3.15
CA LEU A 257 -19.68 -5.19 2.25
C LEU A 257 -19.75 -6.36 1.24
N VAL A 258 -20.02 -7.57 1.72
CA VAL A 258 -20.15 -8.76 0.86
C VAL A 258 -21.30 -8.60 -0.14
N GLN A 259 -22.46 -8.10 0.30
CA GLN A 259 -23.61 -7.83 -0.58
C GLN A 259 -23.31 -6.78 -1.66
N ARG A 260 -22.40 -5.85 -1.39
CA ARG A 260 -21.91 -4.83 -2.34
C ARG A 260 -20.82 -5.38 -3.27
N GLY A 261 -20.54 -6.68 -3.24
CA GLY A 261 -19.58 -7.35 -4.11
C GLY A 261 -18.11 -7.25 -3.66
N ALA A 262 -17.86 -6.71 -2.46
CA ALA A 262 -16.53 -6.68 -1.88
C ALA A 262 -16.06 -8.07 -1.45
N ILE A 263 -14.75 -8.24 -1.34
CA ILE A 263 -14.10 -9.44 -0.79
C ILE A 263 -13.19 -9.04 0.36
N GLY A 264 -12.93 -9.95 1.31
CA GLY A 264 -12.05 -9.55 2.39
C GLY A 264 -11.82 -10.55 3.50
N LEU A 265 -10.97 -10.11 4.42
CA LEU A 265 -10.54 -10.83 5.61
C LEU A 265 -11.02 -10.09 6.86
N VAL A 266 -11.52 -10.87 7.83
CA VAL A 266 -11.86 -10.36 9.16
C VAL A 266 -11.14 -11.24 10.18
N THR A 267 -10.33 -10.65 11.04
CA THR A 267 -9.81 -11.37 12.22
C THR A 267 -10.73 -11.14 13.42
N THR A 268 -10.81 -12.13 14.29
CA THR A 268 -11.59 -12.01 15.52
C THR A 268 -11.08 -12.96 16.60
N HIS A 269 -11.22 -12.53 17.85
CA HIS A 269 -11.17 -13.42 19.01
C HIS A 269 -12.57 -13.87 19.46
N ASP A 270 -13.63 -13.23 18.97
CA ASP A 270 -15.02 -13.57 19.26
C ASP A 270 -15.49 -14.71 18.34
N LEU A 271 -15.59 -15.91 18.91
CA LEU A 271 -16.08 -17.11 18.22
C LEU A 271 -17.51 -16.95 17.71
N ALA A 272 -18.29 -16.03 18.27
CA ALA A 272 -19.63 -15.80 17.76
C ALA A 272 -19.63 -15.08 16.41
N LEU A 273 -18.64 -14.22 16.14
CA LEU A 273 -18.48 -13.64 14.81
C LEU A 273 -18.14 -14.75 13.79
N ALA A 274 -17.44 -15.81 14.20
CA ALA A 274 -17.19 -16.97 13.33
C ALA A 274 -18.49 -17.73 12.96
N GLN A 275 -19.55 -17.63 13.76
CA GLN A 275 -20.85 -18.25 13.46
C GLN A 275 -21.60 -17.52 12.33
N MET A 276 -21.21 -16.30 11.97
CA MET A 276 -21.86 -15.59 10.86
C MET A 276 -21.67 -16.28 9.51
N VAL A 277 -20.65 -17.15 9.40
CA VAL A 277 -20.41 -17.97 8.21
C VAL A 277 -21.64 -18.82 7.87
N ASP A 278 -22.33 -19.36 8.88
CA ASP A 278 -23.53 -20.18 8.69
C ASP A 278 -24.66 -19.41 7.99
N GLN A 279 -24.71 -18.09 8.21
CA GLN A 279 -25.73 -17.22 7.63
C GLN A 279 -25.39 -16.74 6.21
N LEU A 280 -24.10 -16.68 5.87
CA LEU A 280 -23.61 -16.31 4.54
C LEU A 280 -23.40 -17.53 3.62
N GLY A 281 -23.47 -18.73 4.19
CA GLY A 281 -23.32 -19.99 3.48
C GLY A 281 -21.99 -20.04 2.71
N PRO A 282 -21.98 -20.41 1.42
CA PRO A 282 -20.75 -20.59 0.67
C PRO A 282 -20.01 -19.28 0.36
N GLN A 283 -20.60 -18.13 0.70
CA GLN A 283 -19.95 -16.82 0.55
C GLN A 283 -18.92 -16.52 1.63
N ALA A 284 -18.92 -17.28 2.73
CA ALA A 284 -17.97 -17.11 3.80
C ALA A 284 -17.34 -18.45 4.20
N ALA A 285 -16.13 -18.39 4.75
CA ALA A 285 -15.48 -19.55 5.34
C ALA A 285 -14.70 -19.14 6.58
N ASN A 286 -14.69 -20.04 7.57
CA ASN A 286 -13.83 -19.90 8.74
C ASN A 286 -12.46 -20.50 8.44
N PHE A 287 -11.43 -19.79 8.90
CA PHE A 287 -10.07 -20.25 9.00
C PHE A 287 -9.54 -19.91 10.39
N HIS A 288 -8.45 -20.55 10.78
CA HIS A 288 -7.82 -20.28 12.05
C HIS A 288 -6.32 -20.52 12.00
N PHE A 289 -5.64 -19.98 13.01
CA PHE A 289 -4.30 -20.35 13.40
C PHE A 289 -4.36 -21.13 14.72
N GLU A 290 -3.49 -22.11 14.86
CA GLU A 290 -3.39 -22.94 16.06
C GLU A 290 -2.17 -22.57 16.91
N ASP A 291 -2.26 -22.87 18.19
CA ASP A 291 -1.14 -22.88 19.13
C ASP A 291 -0.89 -24.30 19.64
N HIS A 292 0.37 -24.63 19.86
CA HIS A 292 0.78 -25.90 20.46
C HIS A 292 1.59 -25.64 21.73
N LEU A 293 1.37 -26.47 22.75
CA LEU A 293 2.17 -26.43 23.97
C LEU A 293 3.31 -27.44 23.82
N GLU A 294 4.53 -26.95 23.63
CA GLU A 294 5.76 -27.76 23.57
C GLU A 294 6.71 -27.30 24.67
N ASP A 295 7.18 -28.24 25.51
CA ASP A 295 8.12 -27.96 26.60
C ASP A 295 7.70 -26.83 27.54
N GLY A 296 6.38 -26.71 27.80
CA GLY A 296 5.82 -25.64 28.65
C GLY A 296 5.82 -24.26 28.01
N GLN A 297 6.08 -24.16 26.70
CA GLN A 297 6.01 -22.93 25.93
C GLN A 297 4.94 -23.03 24.84
N LEU A 298 4.21 -21.93 24.62
CA LEU A 298 3.32 -21.81 23.47
C LEU A 298 4.15 -21.57 22.21
N ARG A 299 3.94 -22.42 21.21
CA ARG A 299 4.49 -22.29 19.86
C ARG A 299 3.37 -22.16 18.85
N PHE A 300 3.66 -21.45 17.77
CA PHE A 300 2.73 -21.20 16.68
C PHE A 300 3.38 -21.66 15.39
N ASP A 301 2.66 -22.44 14.58
CA ASP A 301 3.13 -22.90 13.27
C ASP A 301 3.00 -21.81 12.19
N TYR A 302 2.21 -20.77 12.48
CA TYR A 302 1.86 -19.68 11.57
C TYR A 302 1.23 -20.17 10.26
N LYS A 303 0.57 -21.33 10.27
CA LYS A 303 -0.14 -21.89 9.12
C LYS A 303 -1.64 -21.64 9.23
N LEU A 304 -2.21 -21.10 8.17
CA LEU A 304 -3.64 -20.86 8.04
C LEU A 304 -4.34 -22.19 7.71
N THR A 305 -5.25 -22.61 8.59
CA THR A 305 -5.98 -23.88 8.49
C THR A 305 -7.48 -23.61 8.32
N PRO A 306 -8.19 -24.32 7.43
CA PRO A 306 -9.64 -24.17 7.29
C PRO A 306 -10.39 -24.66 8.52
N GLY A 307 -11.53 -24.03 8.82
CA GLY A 307 -12.39 -24.35 9.96
C GLY A 307 -12.26 -23.37 11.11
N VAL A 308 -13.00 -23.65 12.19
CA VAL A 308 -12.98 -22.89 13.45
C VAL A 308 -12.01 -23.55 14.42
N VAL A 309 -11.28 -22.76 15.20
CA VAL A 309 -10.39 -23.29 16.25
C VAL A 309 -11.20 -24.14 17.25
N GLN A 310 -10.73 -25.35 17.54
CA GLN A 310 -11.45 -26.28 18.46
C GLN A 310 -11.01 -26.13 19.91
N THR A 311 -9.74 -25.80 20.16
CA THR A 311 -9.18 -25.71 21.52
C THR A 311 -8.12 -24.62 21.59
N SER A 312 -8.12 -23.84 22.68
CA SER A 312 -7.03 -22.89 23.00
C SER A 312 -6.15 -23.46 24.12
N ASN A 313 -4.82 -23.43 23.95
CA ASN A 313 -3.89 -23.93 24.96
C ASN A 313 -3.50 -22.90 26.02
N ALA A 314 -4.05 -21.68 25.98
CA ALA A 314 -3.77 -20.62 26.93
C ALA A 314 -4.08 -21.02 28.39
N LEU A 315 -5.24 -21.66 28.64
CA LEU A 315 -5.60 -22.15 29.98
C LEU A 315 -4.64 -23.24 30.48
N LYS A 316 -4.15 -24.11 29.57
CA LYS A 316 -3.16 -25.14 29.92
C LYS A 316 -1.82 -24.49 30.27
N LEU A 317 -1.41 -23.46 29.54
CA LEU A 317 -0.21 -22.68 29.87
C LEU A 317 -0.34 -22.01 31.25
N MET A 318 -1.47 -21.34 31.52
CA MET A 318 -1.72 -20.68 32.80
C MET A 318 -1.60 -21.68 33.96
N ARG A 319 -2.18 -22.89 33.81
CA ARG A 319 -2.02 -23.97 34.79
C ARG A 319 -0.57 -24.45 34.91
N SER A 320 0.17 -24.58 33.80
CA SER A 320 1.56 -25.04 33.84
C SER A 320 2.52 -24.04 34.52
N ILE A 321 2.17 -22.74 34.56
CA ILE A 321 2.92 -21.72 35.29
C ILE A 321 2.40 -21.47 36.72
N GLY A 322 1.46 -22.29 37.20
CA GLY A 322 0.98 -22.27 38.59
C GLY A 322 -0.19 -21.31 38.88
N LEU A 323 -0.91 -20.85 37.85
CA LEU A 323 -2.15 -20.07 38.05
C LEU A 323 -3.35 -21.01 38.23
N GLU A 324 -4.19 -20.72 39.22
CA GLU A 324 -5.43 -21.45 39.50
C GLU A 324 -6.58 -20.93 38.60
N VAL A 325 -6.72 -21.50 37.40
CA VAL A 325 -7.79 -21.25 36.39
C VAL A 325 -8.28 -22.54 35.77
#